data_AF-A0A6N7HE20-F1
#
_entry.id   AF-A0A6N7HE20-F1
#
_cell.length_a   1.000
_cell.length_b   1.000
_cell.length_c   1.000
_cell.angle_alpha   90.00
_cell.angle_beta   90.00
_cell.angle_gamma   90.00
#
_symmetry.space_group_name_H-M   'P 1'
#
loop_
_entity.id
_entity.type
_entity.pdbx_description
1 polymer ?
#
loop_
_entity_poly.entity_id
_entity_poly.type
_entity_poly.pdbx_seq_one_letter_code
_entity_poly.pdbx_strand_id
1 'polypeptide(L)'
;MVTAAQPSASASSRAVRTIRSCRSARSRSRLVTTSTIAALAQLAPLVLASLRHLTVLDQGVVVIIAADILTALGGLGIVFIGLRYVLAPYASAATFGLPDWPREAFRSWLNLKGVRDIGIGLLTLTMLVVASPTTLAWFVLVTALIPAGDMLVVLRYRGSKPLAYGMHGGTAAALVVTSALLLLG
;
A
#
# COMPACT_ATOMS: atom_id res chain seq x y z
N MET A 1 -73.66 -26.41 59.67
CA MET A 1 -73.71 -25.13 58.93
C MET A 1 -72.33 -24.50 59.06
N VAL A 2 -71.50 -24.60 58.03
CA VAL A 2 -70.07 -24.22 58.06
C VAL A 2 -69.94 -22.73 57.77
N THR A 3 -69.44 -21.95 58.72
CA THR A 3 -69.17 -20.51 58.55
C THR A 3 -67.71 -20.31 58.13
N ALA A 4 -67.51 -19.85 56.90
CA ALA A 4 -66.21 -19.50 56.35
C ALA A 4 -65.75 -18.14 56.93
N ALA A 5 -64.57 -18.12 57.55
CA ALA A 5 -63.93 -16.90 58.06
C ALA A 5 -63.46 -16.00 56.90
N GLN A 6 -63.90 -14.75 56.89
CA GLN A 6 -63.50 -13.73 55.92
C GLN A 6 -62.10 -13.17 56.26
N PRO A 7 -61.17 -13.06 55.31
CA PRO A 7 -59.84 -12.49 55.56
C PRO A 7 -59.92 -10.97 55.79
N SER A 8 -59.14 -10.47 56.75
CA SER A 8 -59.13 -9.06 57.17
C SER A 8 -58.45 -8.14 56.14
N ALA A 9 -59.05 -6.97 55.92
CA ALA A 9 -58.67 -5.99 54.88
C ALA A 9 -57.22 -5.44 54.98
N SER A 10 -56.53 -5.62 56.10
CA SER A 10 -55.16 -5.12 56.32
C SER A 10 -54.09 -5.89 55.53
N ALA A 11 -54.32 -7.18 55.25
CA ALA A 11 -53.40 -8.03 54.50
C ALA A 11 -53.32 -7.67 53.01
N SER A 12 -54.44 -7.23 52.41
CA SER A 12 -54.51 -6.90 50.98
C SER A 12 -53.75 -5.61 50.65
N SER A 13 -53.83 -4.59 51.51
CA SER A 13 -53.14 -3.30 51.28
C SER A 13 -51.61 -3.44 51.34
N ARG A 14 -51.11 -4.34 52.19
CA ARG A 14 -49.68 -4.59 52.38
C ARG A 14 -49.10 -5.33 51.17
N ALA A 15 -49.82 -6.32 50.63
CA ALA A 15 -49.43 -7.05 49.42
C ALA A 15 -49.37 -6.14 48.17
N VAL A 16 -50.37 -5.26 47.98
CA VAL A 16 -50.40 -4.31 46.85
C VAL A 16 -49.23 -3.31 46.91
N ARG A 17 -48.86 -2.85 48.11
CA ARG A 17 -47.74 -1.91 48.30
C ARG A 17 -46.40 -2.55 47.96
N THR A 18 -46.19 -3.83 48.30
CA THR A 18 -44.98 -4.59 47.97
C THR A 18 -44.84 -4.83 46.46
N ILE A 19 -45.94 -5.15 45.77
CA ILE A 19 -45.94 -5.36 44.30
C ILE A 19 -45.59 -4.07 43.55
N ARG A 20 -46.12 -2.92 43.98
CA ARG A 20 -45.77 -1.60 43.41
C ARG A 20 -44.29 -1.25 43.61
N SER A 21 -43.75 -1.51 44.80
CA SER A 21 -42.32 -1.31 45.09
C SER A 21 -41.42 -2.13 44.15
N CYS A 22 -41.69 -3.44 44.03
CA CYS A 22 -40.96 -4.33 43.13
C CYS A 22 -41.06 -3.92 41.65
N ARG A 23 -42.23 -3.46 41.19
CA ARG A 23 -42.38 -2.94 39.81
C ARG A 23 -41.56 -1.68 39.56
N SER A 24 -41.50 -0.75 40.53
CA SER A 24 -40.71 0.48 40.38
C SER A 24 -39.20 0.21 40.35
N ALA A 25 -38.72 -0.72 41.19
CA ALA A 25 -37.32 -1.13 41.22
C ALA A 25 -36.91 -1.83 39.92
N ARG A 26 -37.77 -2.70 39.37
CA ARG A 26 -37.56 -3.34 38.05
C ARG A 26 -37.57 -2.35 36.89
N SER A 27 -38.38 -1.30 36.96
CA SER A 27 -38.44 -0.24 35.95
C SER A 27 -37.16 0.60 35.96
N ARG A 28 -36.71 1.04 37.15
CA ARG A 28 -35.46 1.79 37.31
C ARG A 28 -34.24 0.98 36.91
N SER A 29 -34.17 -0.31 37.30
CA SER A 29 -33.05 -1.16 36.90
C SER A 29 -33.02 -1.36 35.39
N ARG A 30 -34.17 -1.59 34.72
CA ARG A 30 -34.23 -1.66 33.25
C ARG A 30 -33.79 -0.36 32.58
N LEU A 31 -34.28 0.79 33.05
CA LEU A 31 -33.93 2.09 32.47
C LEU A 31 -32.43 2.39 32.57
N VAL A 32 -31.85 2.14 33.75
CA VAL A 32 -30.40 2.31 33.97
C VAL A 32 -29.62 1.38 33.04
N THR A 33 -30.00 0.10 32.96
CA THR A 33 -29.32 -0.89 32.11
C THR A 33 -29.42 -0.54 30.62
N THR A 34 -30.58 -0.05 30.15
CA THR A 34 -30.75 0.38 28.75
C THR A 34 -29.94 1.63 28.43
N SER A 35 -29.80 2.57 29.36
CA SER A 35 -29.01 3.79 29.17
C SER A 35 -27.52 3.53 29.11
N THR A 36 -26.99 2.61 29.93
CA THR A 36 -25.56 2.21 29.84
C THR A 36 -25.26 1.44 28.56
N ILE A 37 -26.15 0.54 28.13
CA ILE A 37 -25.99 -0.21 26.87
C ILE A 37 -26.05 0.73 25.66
N ALA A 38 -26.96 1.71 25.66
CA ALA A 38 -27.04 2.72 24.61
C ALA A 38 -25.80 3.63 24.56
N ALA A 39 -25.26 4.02 25.73
CA ALA A 39 -24.02 4.80 25.81
C ALA A 39 -22.79 4.01 25.30
N LEU A 40 -22.68 2.72 25.64
CA LEU A 40 -21.63 1.83 25.13
C LEU A 40 -21.77 1.60 23.61
N ALA A 41 -23.00 1.48 23.10
CA ALA A 41 -23.27 1.34 21.66
C ALA A 41 -22.88 2.59 20.86
N GLN A 42 -22.91 3.78 21.46
CA GLN A 42 -22.45 5.03 20.83
C GLN A 42 -20.93 5.13 20.73
N LEU A 43 -20.17 4.40 21.55
CA LEU A 43 -18.70 4.36 21.49
C LEU A 43 -18.18 3.35 20.46
N ALA A 44 -18.95 2.31 20.15
CA ALA A 44 -18.60 1.28 19.16
C ALA A 44 -18.17 1.84 17.78
N PRO A 45 -18.90 2.78 17.15
CA PRO A 45 -18.49 3.36 15.86
C PRO A 45 -17.20 4.20 15.95
N LEU A 46 -16.98 4.90 17.07
CA LEU A 46 -15.75 5.67 17.31
C LEU A 46 -14.54 4.74 17.51
N VAL A 47 -14.70 3.65 18.27
CA VAL A 47 -13.66 2.62 18.43
C VAL A 47 -13.36 1.94 17.10
N LEU A 48 -14.39 1.60 16.30
CA LEU A 48 -14.20 1.00 14.98
C LEU A 48 -13.54 1.96 14.00
N ALA A 49 -13.85 3.26 14.05
CA ALA A 49 -13.19 4.29 13.25
C ALA A 49 -11.72 4.45 13.65
N SER A 50 -11.40 4.47 14.95
CA SER A 50 -10.02 4.51 15.46
C SER A 50 -9.22 3.26 15.07
N LEU A 51 -9.82 2.07 15.17
CA LEU A 51 -9.20 0.82 14.71
C LEU A 51 -8.98 0.83 13.19
N ARG A 52 -9.93 1.35 12.40
CA ARG A 52 -9.76 1.55 10.94
C ARG A 52 -8.61 2.51 10.64
N HIS A 53 -8.51 3.63 11.34
CA HIS A 53 -7.40 4.56 11.19
C HIS A 53 -6.06 3.91 11.56
N LEU A 54 -6.00 3.15 12.65
CA LEU A 54 -4.80 2.38 13.03
C LEU A 54 -4.42 1.35 11.97
N THR A 55 -5.39 0.63 11.40
CA THR A 55 -5.12 -0.31 10.29
C THR A 55 -4.73 0.40 9.00
N VAL A 56 -5.29 1.57 8.69
CA VAL A 56 -4.90 2.35 7.49
C VAL A 56 -3.48 2.89 7.63
N LEU A 57 -3.08 3.33 8.83
CA LEU A 57 -1.71 3.74 9.11
C LEU A 57 -0.74 2.55 8.97
N ASP A 58 -1.12 1.37 9.45
CA ASP A 58 -0.35 0.13 9.29
C ASP A 58 -0.23 -0.29 7.82
N GLN A 59 -1.32 -0.22 7.05
CA GLN A 59 -1.32 -0.51 5.63
C GLN A 59 -0.52 0.52 4.80
N GLY A 60 -0.59 1.82 5.12
CA GLY A 60 0.17 2.86 4.44
C GLY A 60 1.67 2.69 4.62
N VAL A 61 2.12 2.38 5.84
CA VAL A 61 3.53 2.09 6.14
C VAL A 61 4.03 0.85 5.37
N VAL A 62 3.23 -0.22 5.29
CA VAL A 62 3.58 -1.42 4.51
C VAL A 62 3.69 -1.11 3.02
N VAL A 63 2.79 -0.27 2.47
CA VAL A 63 2.84 0.14 1.05
C VAL A 63 4.09 0.96 0.75
N ILE A 64 4.45 1.93 1.59
CA ILE A 64 5.68 2.72 1.43
C ILE A 64 6.91 1.82 1.50
N ILE A 65 6.99 0.91 2.48
CA ILE A 65 8.13 -0.02 2.61
C ILE A 65 8.26 -0.89 1.35
N ALA A 66 7.15 -1.43 0.83
CA ALA A 66 7.16 -2.21 -0.39
C ALA A 66 7.65 -1.39 -1.59
N ALA A 67 7.23 -0.13 -1.69
CA ALA A 67 7.64 0.76 -2.77
C ALA A 67 9.13 1.18 -2.67
N ASP A 68 9.64 1.39 -1.46
CA ASP A 68 11.06 1.64 -1.19
C ASP A 68 11.91 0.43 -1.59
N ILE A 69 11.46 -0.79 -1.25
CA ILE A 69 12.14 -2.03 -1.67
C ILE A 69 12.15 -2.14 -3.19
N LEU A 70 11.02 -1.91 -3.87
CA LEU A 70 10.97 -1.92 -5.33
C LEU A 70 11.90 -0.87 -5.95
N THR A 71 11.97 0.32 -5.36
CA THR A 71 12.87 1.39 -5.78
C THR A 71 14.33 0.99 -5.61
N ALA A 72 14.70 0.39 -4.48
CA ALA A 72 16.04 -0.12 -4.22
C ALA A 72 16.43 -1.23 -5.21
N LEU A 73 15.55 -2.20 -5.43
CA LEU A 73 15.76 -3.29 -6.39
C LEU A 73 15.90 -2.75 -7.82
N GLY A 74 15.09 -1.78 -8.21
CA GLY A 74 15.19 -1.10 -9.50
C GLY A 74 16.54 -0.38 -9.67
N GLY A 75 16.94 0.42 -8.67
CA GLY A 75 18.21 1.13 -8.67
C GLY A 75 19.41 0.18 -8.75
N LEU A 76 19.47 -0.84 -7.90
CA LEU A 76 20.53 -1.85 -7.91
C LEU A 76 20.56 -2.65 -9.21
N GLY A 77 19.39 -3.03 -9.74
CA GLY A 77 19.27 -3.75 -11.01
C GLY A 77 19.82 -2.93 -12.18
N ILE A 78 19.54 -1.63 -12.22
CA ILE A 78 20.06 -0.72 -13.26
C ILE A 78 21.57 -0.50 -13.12
N VAL A 79 22.11 -0.38 -11.91
CA VAL A 79 23.57 -0.36 -11.68
C VAL A 79 24.22 -1.65 -12.22
N PHE A 80 23.64 -2.80 -11.90
CA PHE A 80 24.13 -4.09 -12.38
C PHE A 80 24.12 -4.19 -13.91
N ILE A 81 23.01 -3.78 -14.56
CA ILE A 81 22.91 -3.73 -16.02
C ILE A 81 23.99 -2.81 -16.60
N GLY A 82 24.15 -1.61 -16.05
CA GLY A 82 25.16 -0.66 -16.51
C GLY A 82 26.59 -1.21 -16.37
N LEU A 83 26.89 -1.90 -15.26
CA LEU A 83 28.16 -2.56 -15.06
C LEU A 83 28.40 -3.66 -16.10
N ARG A 84 27.38 -4.43 -16.49
CA ARG A 84 27.50 -5.42 -17.58
C ARG A 84 27.80 -4.76 -18.92
N TYR A 85 27.21 -3.61 -19.24
CA TYR A 85 27.54 -2.88 -20.47
C TYR A 85 29.00 -2.37 -20.49
N VAL A 86 29.58 -2.03 -19.34
CA VAL A 86 30.99 -1.61 -19.23
C VAL A 86 31.95 -2.80 -19.27
N LEU A 87 31.68 -3.86 -18.50
CA LEU A 87 32.59 -4.99 -18.33
C LEU A 87 32.45 -6.04 -19.44
N ALA A 88 31.23 -6.28 -19.91
CA ALA A 88 30.88 -7.31 -20.89
C ALA A 88 29.94 -6.76 -22.01
N PRO A 89 30.37 -5.74 -22.78
CA PRO A 89 29.52 -5.07 -23.78
C PRO A 89 28.99 -6.01 -24.86
N TYR A 90 29.83 -6.94 -25.35
CA TYR A 90 29.45 -7.89 -26.40
C TYR A 90 28.32 -8.84 -25.95
N ALA A 91 28.42 -9.37 -24.73
CA ALA A 91 27.38 -10.23 -24.17
C ALA A 91 26.09 -9.44 -23.85
N SER A 92 26.22 -8.14 -23.54
CA SER A 92 25.09 -7.29 -23.18
C SER A 92 24.29 -6.80 -24.37
N ALA A 93 24.95 -6.55 -25.52
CA ALA A 93 24.30 -5.97 -26.70
C ALA A 93 23.03 -6.73 -27.11
N ALA A 94 23.13 -8.03 -27.40
CA ALA A 94 22.00 -8.85 -27.85
C ALA A 94 20.78 -8.82 -26.90
N THR A 95 21.01 -8.55 -25.61
CA THR A 95 19.94 -8.52 -24.59
C THR A 95 19.10 -7.25 -24.63
N PHE A 96 19.56 -6.17 -25.28
CA PHE A 96 18.80 -4.92 -25.39
C PHE A 96 17.62 -5.02 -26.38
N GLY A 97 17.73 -5.90 -27.38
CA GLY A 97 16.66 -6.18 -28.34
C GLY A 97 16.68 -5.39 -29.65
N LEU A 98 17.67 -4.52 -29.90
CA LEU A 98 17.87 -3.94 -31.24
C LEU A 98 18.39 -4.98 -32.25
N PRO A 99 18.09 -4.82 -33.55
CA PRO A 99 18.52 -5.77 -34.57
C PRO A 99 19.99 -5.61 -35.00
N ASP A 100 20.59 -4.43 -34.78
CA ASP A 100 21.99 -4.15 -35.12
C ASP A 100 22.63 -3.18 -34.11
N TRP A 101 23.96 -3.12 -34.10
CA TRP A 101 24.78 -2.36 -33.16
C TRP A 101 25.92 -1.64 -33.89
N PRO A 102 26.46 -0.53 -33.36
CA PRO A 102 27.58 0.16 -33.99
C PRO A 102 28.75 -0.81 -34.18
N ARG A 103 29.18 -1.06 -35.42
CA ARG A 103 30.32 -1.97 -35.69
C ARG A 103 31.64 -1.30 -35.33
N GLU A 104 31.77 -0.04 -35.73
CA GLU A 104 32.85 0.84 -35.30
C GLU A 104 32.48 1.46 -33.94
N ALA A 105 33.47 1.64 -33.06
CA ALA A 105 33.26 2.18 -31.72
C ALA A 105 32.24 1.41 -30.84
N PHE A 106 31.94 0.14 -31.17
CA PHE A 106 30.99 -0.72 -30.44
C PHE A 106 31.15 -0.65 -28.91
N ARG A 107 32.39 -0.93 -28.45
CA ARG A 107 32.71 -0.97 -27.01
C ARG A 107 32.53 0.40 -26.36
N SER A 108 33.01 1.49 -26.97
CA SER A 108 32.90 2.82 -26.36
C SER A 108 31.45 3.30 -26.33
N TRP A 109 30.65 2.99 -27.34
CA TRP A 109 29.22 3.32 -27.36
C TRP A 109 28.44 2.59 -26.26
N LEU A 110 28.68 1.28 -26.11
CA LEU A 110 28.03 0.50 -25.05
C LEU A 110 28.54 0.86 -23.66
N ASN A 111 29.82 1.19 -23.50
CA ASN A 111 30.33 1.73 -22.24
C ASN A 111 29.64 3.05 -21.88
N LEU A 112 29.37 3.94 -22.84
CA LEU A 112 28.66 5.19 -22.59
C LEU A 112 27.24 4.95 -22.09
N LYS A 113 26.52 4.00 -22.69
CA LYS A 113 25.24 3.54 -22.14
C LYS A 113 25.42 2.99 -20.72
N GLY A 114 26.39 2.11 -20.50
CA GLY A 114 26.63 1.49 -19.21
C GLY A 114 26.90 2.50 -18.09
N VAL A 115 27.69 3.53 -18.37
CA VAL A 115 27.96 4.63 -17.42
C VAL A 115 26.69 5.43 -17.11
N ARG A 116 25.83 5.68 -18.10
CA ARG A 116 24.54 6.35 -17.88
C ARG A 116 23.61 5.51 -17.01
N ASP A 117 23.51 4.23 -17.29
CA ASP A 117 22.71 3.30 -16.50
C ASP A 117 23.24 3.26 -15.05
N ILE A 118 24.56 3.15 -14.83
CA ILE A 118 25.16 3.23 -13.48
C ILE A 118 24.79 4.55 -12.79
N GLY A 119 24.95 5.68 -13.47
CA GLY A 119 24.66 7.00 -12.91
C GLY A 119 23.20 7.15 -12.47
N ILE A 120 22.26 6.70 -13.30
CA ILE A 120 20.82 6.79 -12.99
C ILE A 120 20.44 5.79 -11.88
N GLY A 121 21.02 4.61 -11.87
CA GLY A 121 20.83 3.64 -10.78
C GLY A 121 21.33 4.19 -9.44
N LEU A 122 22.53 4.76 -9.39
CA LEU A 122 23.07 5.40 -8.19
C LEU A 122 22.27 6.65 -7.77
N LEU A 123 21.79 7.44 -8.73
CA LEU A 123 20.93 8.58 -8.45
C LEU A 123 19.60 8.13 -7.83
N THR A 124 19.02 7.04 -8.33
CA THR A 124 17.82 6.42 -7.74
C THR A 124 18.05 6.00 -6.29
N LEU A 125 19.16 5.31 -6.02
CA LEU A 125 19.52 4.89 -4.66
C LEU A 125 19.81 6.08 -3.73
N THR A 126 20.39 7.14 -4.27
CA THR A 126 20.63 8.38 -3.51
C THR A 126 19.31 9.06 -3.17
N MET A 127 18.40 9.21 -4.14
CA MET A 127 17.07 9.78 -3.93
C MET A 127 16.27 8.98 -2.91
N LEU A 128 16.37 7.64 -2.91
CA LEU A 128 15.74 6.79 -1.91
C LEU A 128 16.15 7.16 -0.46
N VAL A 129 17.40 7.58 -0.26
CA VAL A 129 17.93 7.94 1.07
C VAL A 129 17.61 9.38 1.46
N VAL A 130 17.64 10.31 0.51
CA VAL A 130 17.64 11.76 0.82
C VAL A 130 16.33 12.47 0.52
N ALA A 131 15.45 11.91 -0.31
CA ALA A 131 14.26 12.57 -0.80
C ALA A 131 13.04 12.28 0.09
N SER A 132 12.06 13.18 0.09
CA SER A 132 10.73 12.87 0.63
C SER A 132 10.03 11.82 -0.25
N PRO A 133 9.09 11.02 0.28
CA PRO A 133 8.37 10.01 -0.50
C PRO A 133 7.74 10.56 -1.79
N THR A 134 7.10 11.73 -1.73
CA THR A 134 6.52 12.38 -2.90
C THR A 134 7.57 12.78 -3.94
N THR A 135 8.73 13.29 -3.51
CA THR A 135 9.82 13.66 -4.42
C THR A 135 10.41 12.42 -5.08
N LEU A 136 10.63 11.36 -4.31
CA LEU A 136 11.08 10.07 -4.82
C LEU A 136 10.08 9.49 -5.83
N ALA A 137 8.78 9.60 -5.56
CA ALA A 137 7.76 9.10 -6.45
C ALA A 137 7.78 9.77 -7.81
N TRP A 138 7.87 11.10 -7.86
CA TRP A 138 7.97 11.84 -9.13
C TRP A 138 9.28 11.55 -9.84
N PHE A 139 10.39 11.42 -9.09
CA PHE A 139 11.67 11.00 -9.65
C PHE A 139 11.57 9.62 -10.33
N VAL A 140 11.00 8.63 -9.64
CA VAL A 140 10.79 7.27 -10.18
C VAL A 140 9.86 7.30 -11.40
N LEU A 141 8.82 8.14 -11.39
CA LEU A 141 7.92 8.29 -12.54
C LEU A 141 8.66 8.85 -13.77
N VAL A 142 9.48 9.88 -13.57
CA VAL A 142 10.26 10.48 -14.65
C VAL A 142 11.31 9.49 -15.17
N THR A 143 11.96 8.72 -14.31
CA THR A 143 12.93 7.69 -14.76
C THR A 143 12.25 6.55 -15.51
N ALA A 144 10.95 6.29 -15.31
CA ALA A 144 10.17 5.33 -16.12
C ALA A 144 10.12 5.70 -17.62
N LEU A 145 10.36 6.97 -17.98
CA LEU A 145 10.47 7.40 -19.37
C LEU A 145 11.68 6.77 -20.09
N ILE A 146 12.72 6.36 -19.36
CA ILE A 146 13.91 5.74 -19.94
C ILE A 146 13.56 4.36 -20.54
N PRO A 147 13.08 3.37 -19.77
CA PRO A 147 12.69 2.08 -20.33
C PRO A 147 11.48 2.21 -21.28
N ALA A 148 10.58 3.19 -21.09
CA ALA A 148 9.54 3.47 -22.06
C ALA A 148 10.13 3.93 -23.41
N GLY A 149 11.12 4.84 -23.37
CA GLY A 149 11.88 5.27 -24.55
C GLY A 149 12.63 4.13 -25.20
N ASP A 150 13.31 3.29 -24.42
CA ASP A 150 14.03 2.11 -24.92
C ASP A 150 13.07 1.14 -25.63
N MET A 151 11.89 0.88 -25.05
CA MET A 151 10.83 0.09 -25.71
C MET A 151 10.46 0.68 -27.06
N LEU A 152 10.17 1.99 -27.10
CA LEU A 152 9.75 2.67 -28.33
C LEU A 152 10.85 2.64 -29.39
N VAL A 153 12.11 2.83 -29.00
CA VAL A 153 13.27 2.72 -29.89
C VAL A 153 13.38 1.31 -30.45
N VAL A 154 13.33 0.27 -29.62
CA VAL A 154 13.38 -1.13 -30.09
C VAL A 154 12.27 -1.42 -31.09
N LEU A 155 11.04 -1.01 -30.79
CA LEU A 155 9.90 -1.21 -31.70
C LEU A 155 10.05 -0.41 -33.00
N ARG A 156 10.48 0.84 -32.91
CA ARG A 156 10.67 1.74 -34.06
C ARG A 156 11.67 1.18 -35.06
N TYR A 157 12.74 0.59 -34.56
CA TYR A 157 13.79 -0.02 -35.38
C TYR A 157 13.57 -1.51 -35.64
N ARG A 158 12.33 -2.02 -35.46
CA ARG A 158 11.93 -3.42 -35.77
C ARG A 158 12.76 -4.47 -35.03
N GLY A 159 13.17 -4.17 -33.80
CA GLY A 159 13.84 -5.10 -32.92
C GLY A 159 12.92 -6.16 -32.31
N SER A 160 13.44 -6.88 -31.33
CA SER A 160 12.76 -7.98 -30.64
C SER A 160 11.54 -7.46 -29.85
N LYS A 161 10.33 -7.81 -30.31
CA LYS A 161 9.08 -7.49 -29.59
C LYS A 161 9.01 -8.09 -28.18
N PRO A 162 9.44 -9.36 -27.94
CA PRO A 162 9.47 -9.92 -26.59
C PRO A 162 10.33 -9.09 -25.63
N LEU A 163 11.51 -8.63 -26.07
CA LEU A 163 12.38 -7.80 -25.24
C LEU A 163 11.82 -6.38 -25.09
N ALA A 164 11.22 -5.82 -26.15
CA ALA A 164 10.57 -4.52 -26.10
C ALA A 164 9.45 -4.47 -25.05
N TYR A 165 8.47 -5.37 -25.14
CA TYR A 165 7.32 -5.35 -24.23
C TYR A 165 7.63 -5.98 -22.87
N GLY A 166 8.37 -7.08 -22.85
CA GLY A 166 8.66 -7.82 -21.63
C GLY A 166 9.70 -7.14 -20.75
N MET A 167 10.88 -6.83 -21.30
CA MET A 167 11.96 -6.21 -20.54
C MET A 167 11.70 -4.71 -20.39
N HIS A 168 11.65 -3.96 -21.49
CA HIS A 168 11.57 -2.50 -21.42
C HIS A 168 10.19 -2.02 -20.96
N GLY A 169 9.12 -2.46 -21.63
CA GLY A 169 7.74 -2.12 -21.24
C GLY A 169 7.38 -2.60 -19.84
N GLY A 170 7.80 -3.82 -19.47
CA GLY A 170 7.62 -4.37 -18.13
C GLY A 170 8.33 -3.55 -17.06
N THR A 171 9.59 -3.15 -17.28
CA THR A 171 10.31 -2.26 -16.35
C THR A 171 9.65 -0.89 -16.25
N ALA A 172 9.22 -0.30 -17.37
CA ALA A 172 8.50 0.97 -17.36
C ALA A 172 7.21 0.90 -16.53
N ALA A 173 6.40 -0.15 -16.74
CA ALA A 173 5.18 -0.39 -15.97
C ALA A 173 5.48 -0.60 -14.47
N ALA A 174 6.52 -1.36 -14.15
CA ALA A 174 6.94 -1.57 -12.76
C ALA A 174 7.30 -0.25 -12.07
N LEU A 175 8.06 0.64 -12.73
CA LEU A 175 8.40 1.95 -12.17
C LEU A 175 7.18 2.86 -12.00
N VAL A 176 6.22 2.84 -12.94
CA VAL A 176 4.95 3.57 -12.79
C VAL A 176 4.17 3.05 -11.58
N VAL A 177 4.08 1.73 -11.40
CA VAL A 177 3.44 1.13 -10.23
C VAL A 177 4.17 1.52 -8.94
N THR A 178 5.49 1.42 -8.89
CA THR A 178 6.29 1.84 -7.74
C THR A 178 6.06 3.30 -7.39
N SER A 179 6.04 4.20 -8.39
CA SER A 179 5.72 5.61 -8.18
C SER A 179 4.31 5.81 -7.64
N ALA A 180 3.31 5.11 -8.18
CA ALA A 180 1.94 5.18 -7.68
C ALA A 180 1.86 4.72 -6.22
N LEU A 181 2.56 3.64 -5.84
CA LEU A 181 2.61 3.19 -4.44
C LEU A 181 3.25 4.23 -3.52
N LEU A 182 4.32 4.91 -3.95
CA LEU A 182 4.95 6.00 -3.18
C LEU A 182 4.06 7.25 -3.04
N LEU A 183 3.13 7.49 -3.98
CA LEU A 183 2.18 8.61 -3.91
C LEU A 183 0.92 8.28 -3.08
N LEU A 184 0.56 7.00 -3.00
CA LEU A 184 -0.69 6.54 -2.38
C LEU A 184 -0.51 5.96 -0.97
N GLY A 185 0.70 5.53 -0.61
CA GLY A 185 1.07 5.09 0.73
C GLY A 185 1.34 6.25 1.66
#